data_AF-A0A6S7F3I1-F1
#
_entry.id   AF-A0A6S7F3I1-F1
#
_cell.length_a   1.000
_cell.length_b   1.000
_cell.length_c   1.000
_cell.angle_alpha   90.00
_cell.angle_beta   90.00
_cell.angle_gamma   90.00
#
_symmetry.space_group_name_H-M   'P 1'
#
loop_
_entity.id
_entity.type
_entity.pdbx_description
1 polymer ?
#
loop_
_entity_poly.entity_id
_entity_poly.type
_entity_poly.pdbx_seq_one_letter_code
_entity_poly.pdbx_strand_id
1 'polypeptide(L)' 'MSWEALFSLQGHSPYLLGAYGVTLLLIGLEALVLWRRSRARRAPRDPARRADRMAP' A
#
# COMPACT_ATOMS: atom_id res chain seq x y z
N MET A 1 7.58 30.26 0.78
CA MET A 1 8.62 29.22 0.65
C MET A 1 8.33 28.44 -0.61
N SER A 2 9.20 28.62 -1.59
CA SER A 2 8.99 28.37 -3.02
C SER A 2 8.87 26.89 -3.35
N TRP A 3 7.64 26.45 -3.64
CA TRP A 3 7.36 25.19 -4.35
C TRP A 3 8.24 25.04 -5.60
N GLU A 4 8.46 26.17 -6.30
CA GLU A 4 9.38 26.32 -7.43
C GLU A 4 10.84 25.97 -7.08
N ALA A 5 11.34 26.26 -5.87
CA ALA A 5 12.74 26.00 -5.49
C ALA A 5 13.04 24.51 -5.31
N LEU A 6 12.05 23.70 -4.95
CA LEU A 6 12.18 22.24 -4.87
C LEU A 6 12.39 21.59 -6.26
N PHE A 7 11.88 22.23 -7.32
CA PHE A 7 12.07 21.83 -8.71
C PHE A 7 13.23 22.58 -9.40
N SER A 8 13.55 23.79 -8.92
CA SER A 8 14.56 24.71 -9.49
C SER A 8 15.98 24.45 -8.95
N LEU A 9 16.17 23.54 -8.00
CA LEU A 9 17.48 23.01 -7.57
C LEU A 9 18.14 22.20 -8.71
N GLN A 10 18.67 22.93 -9.69
CA GLN A 10 19.96 22.67 -10.31
C GLN A 10 20.11 21.28 -10.95
N GLY A 11 19.06 20.77 -11.61
CA GLY A 11 19.09 19.50 -12.35
C GLY A 11 19.10 18.22 -11.50
N HIS A 12 19.06 18.33 -10.17
CA HIS A 12 19.07 17.18 -9.25
C HIS A 12 17.67 16.80 -8.73
N SER A 13 16.69 17.70 -8.91
CA SER A 13 15.27 17.46 -8.59
C SER A 13 14.69 16.13 -9.14
N PRO A 14 14.98 15.67 -10.38
CA PRO A 14 14.46 14.39 -10.86
C PRO A 14 14.99 13.17 -10.08
N TYR A 15 16.23 13.22 -9.60
CA TYR A 15 16.79 12.13 -8.79
C TYR A 15 16.19 12.09 -7.38
N LEU A 16 15.89 13.25 -6.80
CA LEU A 16 15.16 13.35 -5.53
C LEU A 16 13.73 12.81 -5.70
N LEU A 17 13.00 13.29 -6.70
CA LEU A 17 11.65 12.77 -6.99
C LEU A 17 11.66 11.27 -7.32
N GLY A 18 12.67 10.79 -8.04
CA GLY A 18 12.87 9.38 -8.31
C GLY A 18 13.13 8.58 -7.03
N ALA A 19 14.12 8.96 -6.23
CA ALA A 19 14.51 8.24 -5.02
C ALA A 19 13.37 8.21 -3.98
N TYR A 20 12.84 9.38 -3.61
CA TYR A 20 11.78 9.47 -2.60
C TYR A 20 10.44 8.96 -3.13
N GLY A 21 10.16 9.16 -4.43
CA GLY A 21 8.97 8.62 -5.09
C GLY A 21 8.97 7.09 -5.17
N VAL A 22 10.12 6.48 -5.50
CA VAL A 22 10.26 5.01 -5.52
C VAL A 22 10.12 4.43 -4.11
N THR A 23 10.69 5.07 -3.08
CA THR A 23 10.49 4.63 -1.70
C THR A 23 9.01 4.66 -1.31
N LEU A 24 8.30 5.75 -1.60
CA LEU A 24 6.86 5.85 -1.34
C LEU A 24 6.05 4.81 -2.15
N LEU A 25 6.46 4.54 -3.39
CA LEU A 25 5.82 3.53 -4.23
C LEU A 25 5.98 2.13 -3.63
N LEU A 26 7.18 1.78 -3.15
CA LEU A 26 7.44 0.48 -2.52
C LEU A 26 6.66 0.32 -1.21
N ILE A 27 6.65 1.35 -0.35
CA ILE A 27 5.87 1.34 0.90
C ILE A 27 4.38 1.22 0.59
N GLY A 28 3.87 2.00 -0.37
CA GLY A 28 2.49 1.95 -0.80
C GLY A 28 2.10 0.59 -1.39
N LEU A 29 3.00 -0.03 -2.17
CA LEU A 29 2.78 -1.35 -2.76
C LEU A 29 2.72 -2.44 -1.68
N GLU A 30 3.63 -2.45 -0.72
CA GLU A 30 3.62 -3.36 0.42
C GLU A 30 2.33 -3.22 1.24
N ALA A 31 1.96 -1.98 1.57
CA ALA A 31 0.73 -1.68 2.28
C ALA A 31 -0.51 -2.14 1.50
N LEU A 32 -0.53 -1.94 0.18
CA LEU A 32 -1.59 -2.38 -0.71
C LEU A 32 -1.70 -3.91 -0.76
N VAL A 33 -0.57 -4.62 -0.86
CA VAL A 33 -0.52 -6.09 -0.87
C VAL A 33 -1.03 -6.66 0.46
N LEU A 34 -0.59 -6.11 1.59
CA LEU A 34 -1.06 -6.49 2.92
C LEU A 34 -2.55 -6.17 3.11
N TRP A 35 -3.01 -5.03 2.62
CA TRP A 35 -4.42 -4.66 2.64
C TRP A 35 -5.26 -5.60 1.78
N ARG A 36 -4.83 -5.93 0.55
CA ARG A 36 -5.52 -6.90 -0.31
C ARG A 36 -5.57 -8.28 0.34
N ARG A 37 -4.48 -8.75 0.93
CA ARG A 37 -4.41 -10.05 1.61
C ARG A 37 -5.27 -10.08 2.87
N SER A 38 -5.25 -9.03 3.68
CA SER A 38 -6.13 -8.94 4.86
C SER A 38 -7.60 -8.85 4.45
N ARG A 39 -7.93 -8.12 3.37
CA ARG A 39 -9.28 -8.06 2.82
C ARG A 39 -9.73 -9.39 2.23
N ALA A 40 -8.86 -10.13 1.54
CA ALA A 40 -9.15 -11.49 1.05
C ALA A 40 -9.36 -12.49 2.19
N ARG A 41 -8.67 -12.33 3.32
CA ARG A 41 -8.89 -13.15 4.53
C ARG A 41 -10.14 -12.75 5.33
N ARG A 42 -10.60 -11.51 5.15
CA ARG A 42 -11.84 -10.97 5.70
C ARG A 42 -13.03 -11.15 4.75
N ALA A 43 -12.81 -11.54 3.49
CA ALA A 43 -13.86 -12.14 2.69
C ALA A 43 -14.44 -13.28 3.53
N PRO A 44 -15.75 -13.30 3.77
CA PRO A 44 -16.33 -14.09 4.85
C PRO A 44 -15.83 -15.52 4.71
N ARG A 45 -15.09 -16.00 5.72
CA ARG A 45 -15.01 -17.43 5.94
C ARG A 45 -16.45 -17.86 6.12
N ASP A 46 -16.94 -18.47 5.05
CA ASP A 46 -18.26 -19.00 4.85
C ASP A 46 -18.95 -19.32 6.19
N PRO A 47 -20.03 -18.60 6.57
CA PRO A 47 -20.78 -18.93 7.78
C PRO A 47 -21.26 -20.39 7.80
N ALA A 48 -21.33 -21.05 6.62
CA ALA A 48 -21.62 -22.48 6.51
C ALA A 48 -20.61 -23.37 7.25
N ARG A 49 -19.32 -23.03 7.29
CA ARG A 49 -18.30 -23.84 8.01
C ARG A 49 -18.39 -23.70 9.53
N ARG A 50 -19.08 -22.66 10.02
CA ARG A 50 -19.35 -22.46 11.45
C ARG A 50 -20.61 -23.22 11.88
N ALA A 51 -21.60 -23.33 11.00
CA ALA A 51 -22.81 -24.13 11.23
C ALA A 51 -22.50 -25.64 11.29
N ASP A 52 -21.63 -26.12 10.40
CA ASP A 52 -21.20 -27.54 10.34
C ASP A 52 -20.42 -27.99 11.59
N ARG A 53 -19.82 -27.05 12.34
CA ARG A 53 -19.08 -27.34 13.57
C ARG A 53 -19.95 -27.33 14.84
N MET A 54 -21.21 -26.92 14.74
CA MET A 54 -22.17 -26.91 15.84
C MET A 54 -23.22 -28.03 15.76
N ALA A 55 -23.16 -28.90 14.74
CA ALA A 55 -24.02 -30.06 14.66
C ALA A 55 -23.40 -31.21 15.50
N PRO A 56 -24.06 -31.68 16.57
CA PRO A 56 -23.69 -32.91 17.28
C PRO A 56 -24.04 -34.17 16.49
#